data_AF-A0A059X7I5-F1
#
_entry.id   AF-A0A059X7I5-F1
#
_cell.length_a   1.000
_cell.length_b   1.000
_cell.length_c   1.000
_cell.angle_alpha   90.00
_cell.angle_beta   90.00
_cell.angle_gamma   90.00
#
_symmetry.space_group_name_H-M   'P 1'
#
loop_
_entity.id
_entity.type
_entity.pdbx_description
1 polymer ?
#
loop_
_entity_poly.entity_id
_entity_poly.type
_entity_poly.pdbx_seq_one_letter_code
_entity_poly.pdbx_strand_id
1 'polypeptide(L)'
;MARTSARRASTPSSRKLKALAPVTGKAQCISKDQHGSGTQLAEIETQVQIVPAGKDVPQPNLFVIEAKAGDAGATDLSFKMLKPIADVIAALTPPDSMQTDFDPSVFILHLNNDLAGPTELRLNNVYVDDKPMVAENLAPVTLDRRGDVEIKLSDVASSYLEAGNSYFFATIVPKS
;
A
#
# COMPACT_ATOMS: atom_id res chain seq x y z
N MET A 1 -3.53 -49.64 -20.29
CA MET A 1 -3.23 -48.93 -19.02
C MET A 1 -2.12 -47.92 -19.28
N ALA A 2 -2.46 -46.64 -19.48
CA ALA A 2 -1.47 -45.57 -19.69
C ALA A 2 -1.54 -44.62 -18.50
N ARG A 3 -0.39 -44.39 -17.86
CA ARG A 3 -0.25 -43.62 -16.61
C ARG A 3 -0.39 -42.12 -16.89
N THR A 4 -1.32 -41.50 -16.20
CA THR A 4 -1.55 -40.05 -16.12
C THR A 4 -0.32 -39.39 -15.50
N SER A 5 0.42 -38.58 -16.28
CA SER A 5 1.45 -37.69 -15.75
C SER A 5 0.79 -36.43 -15.21
N ALA A 6 0.50 -36.41 -13.91
CA ALA A 6 0.06 -35.21 -13.21
C ALA A 6 1.21 -34.20 -13.12
N ARG A 7 1.08 -33.12 -13.89
CA ARG A 7 1.93 -31.93 -13.84
C ARG A 7 1.87 -31.37 -12.41
N ARG A 8 3.01 -31.32 -11.72
CA ARG A 8 3.15 -30.62 -10.43
C ARG A 8 2.73 -29.17 -10.63
N ALA A 9 1.64 -28.75 -9.98
CA ALA A 9 1.31 -27.35 -9.82
C ALA A 9 2.42 -26.69 -9.00
N SER A 10 3.24 -25.86 -9.63
CA SER A 10 4.14 -24.95 -8.94
C SER A 10 3.29 -23.94 -8.16
N THR A 11 3.32 -24.02 -6.84
CA THR A 11 2.70 -23.03 -5.95
C THR A 11 3.35 -21.66 -6.21
N PRO A 12 2.64 -20.62 -6.71
CA PRO A 12 3.27 -19.33 -6.93
C PRO A 12 3.32 -18.50 -5.62
N SER A 13 4.49 -17.89 -5.43
CA SER A 13 4.80 -16.61 -4.75
C SER A 13 4.48 -16.34 -3.26
N SER A 14 3.58 -17.03 -2.56
CA SER A 14 3.16 -16.58 -1.21
C SER A 14 4.26 -16.59 -0.13
N ARG A 15 5.37 -17.35 -0.34
CA ARG A 15 6.53 -17.34 0.57
C ARG A 15 7.45 -16.13 0.39
N LYS A 16 7.39 -15.43 -0.74
CA LYS A 16 8.28 -14.28 -1.04
C LYS A 16 7.72 -12.94 -0.56
N LEU A 17 6.47 -12.91 -0.09
CA LEU A 17 5.76 -11.69 0.33
C LEU A 17 5.67 -11.55 1.86
N LYS A 18 6.28 -12.48 2.62
CA LYS A 18 6.04 -12.67 4.05
C LYS A 18 6.94 -11.88 5.01
N ALA A 19 7.75 -10.97 4.51
CA ALA A 19 8.62 -10.17 5.36
C ALA A 19 8.40 -8.70 5.04
N LEU A 20 8.19 -7.92 6.11
CA LEU A 20 8.27 -6.44 6.25
C LEU A 20 6.99 -5.83 6.83
N ALA A 21 6.81 -5.99 8.14
CA ALA A 21 6.20 -4.94 8.98
C ALA A 21 7.12 -4.76 10.20
N PRO A 22 7.42 -3.53 10.66
CA PRO A 22 8.03 -3.30 11.94
C PRO A 22 6.94 -3.01 12.97
N VAL A 23 7.28 -3.30 14.21
CA VAL A 23 6.43 -3.17 15.39
C VAL A 23 6.50 -1.74 15.96
N THR A 24 7.03 -0.78 15.19
CA THR A 24 7.31 0.61 15.61
C THR A 24 7.19 1.57 14.42
N GLY A 25 6.15 2.39 14.38
CA GLY A 25 6.09 3.53 13.48
C GLY A 25 6.88 4.73 14.04
N LYS A 26 7.25 5.68 13.18
CA LYS A 26 7.80 6.98 13.61
C LYS A 26 6.72 8.03 13.39
N ALA A 27 6.20 8.57 14.48
CA ALA A 27 5.31 9.73 14.43
C ALA A 27 6.12 11.02 14.58
N GLN A 28 5.86 12.01 13.72
CA GLN A 28 6.46 13.34 13.80
C GLN A 28 5.45 14.43 13.40
N CYS A 29 5.54 15.60 14.03
CA CYS A 29 4.78 16.79 13.63
C CYS A 29 5.59 17.56 12.58
N ILE A 30 5.02 17.80 11.39
CA ILE A 30 5.78 18.26 10.22
C ILE A 30 5.50 19.70 9.76
N SER A 31 4.42 20.39 10.17
CA SER A 31 4.36 21.86 10.01
C SER A 31 3.26 22.58 10.79
N LYS A 32 3.53 23.86 11.12
CA LYS A 32 2.59 25.01 11.04
C LYS A 32 2.97 25.79 9.77
N ASP A 33 2.03 26.46 9.12
CA ASP A 33 2.31 27.32 7.95
C ASP A 33 3.43 28.35 8.24
N GLN A 34 4.05 28.90 7.18
CA GLN A 34 5.13 29.90 7.27
C GLN A 34 4.68 31.24 7.88
N HIS A 35 3.42 31.38 8.31
CA HIS A 35 2.85 32.58 8.91
C HIS A 35 2.38 32.40 10.36
N GLY A 36 2.60 31.23 10.97
CA GLY A 36 2.29 30.97 12.38
C GLY A 36 0.81 30.70 12.67
N SER A 37 -0.01 30.54 11.63
CA SER A 37 -1.47 30.31 11.66
C SER A 37 -1.89 28.90 11.22
N GLY A 38 -0.96 28.07 10.74
CA GLY A 38 -1.33 26.89 9.96
C GLY A 38 -1.65 25.66 10.78
N THR A 39 -2.51 24.81 10.21
CA THR A 39 -2.89 23.49 10.70
C THR A 39 -1.65 22.68 11.04
N GLN A 40 -1.58 22.16 12.27
CA GLN A 40 -0.54 21.21 12.65
C GLN A 40 -0.78 19.88 11.94
N LEU A 41 0.15 19.48 11.09
CA LEU A 41 0.11 18.17 10.43
C LEU A 41 1.03 17.20 11.15
N ALA A 42 0.54 15.98 11.34
CA ALA A 42 1.30 14.86 11.86
C ALA A 42 1.51 13.84 10.74
N GLU A 43 2.69 13.24 10.74
CA GLU A 43 3.08 12.19 9.80
C GLU A 43 3.46 10.96 10.60
N ILE A 44 3.05 9.79 10.11
CA ILE A 44 3.39 8.50 10.69
C ILE A 44 3.97 7.61 9.61
N GLU A 45 5.24 7.24 9.75
CA GLU A 45 5.92 6.29 8.87
C GLU A 45 5.84 4.88 9.47
N THR A 46 5.34 3.90 8.69
CA THR A 46 5.30 2.48 9.07
C THR A 46 5.42 1.59 7.83
N GLN A 47 5.95 0.36 7.96
CA GLN A 47 5.98 -0.54 6.79
C GLN A 47 4.67 -1.29 6.66
N VAL A 48 4.39 -1.69 5.42
CA VAL A 48 3.17 -2.39 5.02
C VAL A 48 3.55 -3.71 4.37
N GLN A 49 2.83 -4.78 4.71
CA GLN A 49 3.01 -6.09 4.09
C GLN A 49 2.10 -6.25 2.87
N ILE A 50 2.64 -6.86 1.81
CA ILE A 50 1.83 -7.37 0.70
C ILE A 50 1.36 -8.78 1.06
N VAL A 51 0.05 -9.01 1.10
CA VAL A 51 -0.56 -10.29 1.52
C VAL A 51 -1.55 -10.78 0.46
N PRO A 52 -1.79 -12.09 0.32
CA PRO A 52 -2.85 -12.56 -0.58
C PRO A 52 -4.23 -12.03 -0.14
N ALA A 53 -5.03 -11.54 -1.09
CA ALA A 53 -6.36 -11.01 -0.80
C ALA A 53 -7.27 -12.03 -0.10
N GLY A 54 -8.05 -11.55 0.88
CA GLY A 54 -9.02 -12.37 1.62
C GLY A 54 -8.39 -13.38 2.58
N LYS A 55 -7.10 -13.24 2.92
CA LYS A 55 -6.46 -14.02 3.98
C LYS A 55 -6.41 -13.24 5.27
N ASP A 56 -6.59 -13.96 6.38
CA ASP A 56 -6.39 -13.39 7.71
C ASP A 56 -4.95 -12.94 7.84
N VAL A 57 -4.79 -11.68 8.25
CA VAL A 57 -3.49 -11.08 8.51
C VAL A 57 -3.24 -11.13 10.01
N PRO A 58 -2.16 -11.77 10.47
CA PRO A 58 -1.85 -11.80 11.88
C PRO A 58 -1.53 -10.40 12.40
N GLN A 59 -1.92 -10.12 13.63
CA GLN A 59 -1.42 -8.97 14.39
C GLN A 59 0.10 -9.05 14.51
N PRO A 60 0.83 -7.92 14.60
CA PRO A 60 0.34 -6.56 14.87
C PRO A 60 0.13 -5.68 13.62
N ASN A 61 -0.04 -6.24 12.42
CA ASN A 61 -0.22 -5.43 11.21
C ASN A 61 -1.45 -4.49 11.33
N LEU A 62 -1.22 -3.20 11.12
CA LEU A 62 -2.26 -2.16 11.12
C LEU A 62 -2.76 -1.85 9.70
N PHE A 63 -1.87 -2.03 8.72
CA PHE A 63 -2.13 -1.83 7.29
C PHE A 63 -1.59 -3.00 6.48
N VAL A 64 -2.22 -3.27 5.34
CA VAL A 64 -1.72 -4.21 4.34
C VAL A 64 -2.00 -3.73 2.92
N ILE A 65 -1.24 -4.27 1.98
CA ILE A 65 -1.58 -4.30 0.57
C ILE A 65 -2.08 -5.71 0.24
N GLU A 66 -3.36 -5.84 -0.06
CA GLU A 66 -3.96 -7.08 -0.54
C GLU A 66 -3.61 -7.29 -2.03
N ALA A 67 -2.93 -8.39 -2.33
CA ALA A 67 -2.60 -8.84 -3.67
C ALA A 67 -3.60 -9.90 -4.12
N LYS A 68 -4.41 -9.58 -5.13
CA LYS A 68 -5.33 -10.51 -5.79
C LYS A 68 -4.74 -10.90 -7.14
N ALA A 69 -4.43 -12.19 -7.30
CA ALA A 69 -4.01 -12.71 -8.59
C ALA A 69 -5.14 -12.55 -9.62
N GLY A 70 -4.81 -11.95 -10.75
CA GLY A 70 -5.66 -11.81 -11.92
C GLY A 70 -5.25 -12.78 -13.05
N ASP A 71 -5.86 -12.59 -14.22
CA ASP A 71 -5.56 -13.37 -15.41
C ASP A 71 -4.17 -13.05 -15.97
N ALA A 72 -3.61 -13.97 -16.76
CA ALA A 72 -2.34 -13.80 -17.48
C ALA A 72 -1.14 -13.33 -16.61
N GLY A 73 -1.16 -13.63 -15.31
CA GLY A 73 -0.08 -13.26 -14.39
C GLY A 73 -0.18 -11.84 -13.83
N ALA A 74 -1.25 -11.11 -14.13
CA ALA A 74 -1.54 -9.83 -13.51
C ALA A 74 -1.82 -9.99 -12.00
N THR A 75 -1.57 -8.95 -11.21
CA THR A 75 -1.88 -8.91 -9.79
C THR A 75 -2.46 -7.56 -9.42
N ASP A 76 -3.71 -7.55 -8.98
CA ASP A 76 -4.38 -6.36 -8.45
C ASP A 76 -3.92 -6.11 -7.02
N LEU A 77 -3.64 -4.86 -6.71
CA LEU A 77 -3.23 -4.37 -5.40
C LEU A 77 -4.30 -3.44 -4.82
N SER A 78 -4.71 -3.75 -3.59
CA SER A 78 -5.60 -2.90 -2.80
C SER A 78 -4.97 -2.57 -1.47
N PHE A 79 -4.97 -1.30 -1.08
CA PHE A 79 -4.54 -0.91 0.26
C PHE A 79 -5.70 -1.08 1.25
N LYS A 80 -5.40 -1.50 2.47
CA LYS A 80 -6.42 -1.74 3.50
C LYS A 80 -5.90 -1.42 4.89
N MET A 81 -6.74 -0.77 5.67
CA MET A 81 -6.56 -0.60 7.11
C MET A 81 -7.23 -1.76 7.86
N LEU A 82 -6.50 -2.41 8.77
CA LEU A 82 -6.95 -3.60 9.50
C LEU A 82 -7.62 -3.28 10.84
N LYS A 83 -7.54 -2.02 11.27
CA LYS A 83 -8.08 -1.49 12.52
C LYS A 83 -8.73 -0.14 12.28
N PRO A 84 -9.71 0.28 13.08
CA PRO A 84 -10.19 1.66 13.05
C PRO A 84 -9.04 2.66 13.19
N ILE A 85 -9.14 3.83 12.54
CA ILE A 85 -8.05 4.81 12.54
C ILE A 85 -7.62 5.25 13.95
N ALA A 86 -8.58 5.36 14.89
CA ALA A 86 -8.29 5.66 16.29
C ALA A 86 -7.35 4.63 16.95
N ASP A 87 -7.54 3.33 16.67
CA ASP A 87 -6.68 2.27 17.18
C ASP A 87 -5.29 2.32 16.53
N VAL A 88 -5.24 2.66 15.24
CA VAL A 88 -3.98 2.82 14.50
C VAL A 88 -3.17 3.98 15.07
N ILE A 89 -3.81 5.14 15.29
CA ILE A 89 -3.17 6.31 15.91
C ILE A 89 -2.65 5.92 17.30
N ALA A 90 -3.49 5.30 18.14
CA ALA A 90 -3.09 4.89 19.48
C ALA A 90 -1.91 3.91 19.47
N ALA A 91 -1.82 3.02 18.48
CA ALA A 91 -0.75 2.04 18.36
C ALA A 91 0.57 2.63 17.83
N LEU A 92 0.52 3.71 17.03
CA LEU A 92 1.69 4.32 16.39
C LEU A 92 2.17 5.61 17.07
N THR A 93 1.38 6.15 18.00
CA THR A 93 1.65 7.40 18.70
C THR A 93 2.31 7.12 20.05
N PRO A 94 3.46 7.74 20.38
CA PRO A 94 4.10 7.58 21.68
C PRO A 94 3.19 8.01 22.84
N PRO A 95 3.34 7.42 24.05
CA PRO A 95 2.52 7.77 25.22
C PRO A 95 2.58 9.26 25.62
N ASP A 96 3.71 9.92 25.34
CA ASP A 96 3.99 11.30 25.77
C ASP A 96 3.78 12.35 24.66
N SER A 97 3.32 11.96 23.47
CA SER A 97 3.00 12.93 22.42
C SER A 97 1.65 13.59 22.70
N MET A 98 1.56 14.90 22.44
CA MET A 98 0.28 15.60 22.47
C MET A 98 -0.69 14.88 21.54
N GLN A 99 -1.83 14.41 22.08
CA GLN A 99 -2.95 13.90 21.30
C GLN A 99 -3.46 15.05 20.45
N THR A 100 -2.89 15.20 19.27
CA THR A 100 -3.42 16.04 18.22
C THR A 100 -4.52 15.19 17.58
N ASP A 101 -5.67 15.78 17.26
CA ASP A 101 -6.69 15.09 16.47
C ASP A 101 -6.03 14.72 15.13
N PHE A 102 -5.65 13.45 14.98
CA PHE A 102 -5.01 12.94 13.78
C PHE A 102 -6.10 12.46 12.84
N ASP A 103 -6.29 13.20 11.76
CA ASP A 103 -7.20 12.86 10.67
C ASP A 103 -6.36 12.73 9.38
N PRO A 104 -6.07 11.50 8.92
CA PRO A 104 -5.20 11.29 7.78
C PRO A 104 -5.88 11.79 6.49
N SER A 105 -5.53 13.01 6.10
CA SER A 105 -5.98 13.55 4.81
C SER A 105 -5.43 12.78 3.60
N VAL A 106 -4.33 12.02 3.76
CA VAL A 106 -3.59 11.36 2.68
C VAL A 106 -2.85 10.11 3.22
N PHE A 107 -2.79 9.05 2.41
CA PHE A 107 -1.81 7.96 2.56
C PHE A 107 -0.77 8.00 1.45
N ILE A 108 0.50 7.81 1.79
CA ILE A 108 1.61 7.71 0.84
C ILE A 108 2.20 6.29 0.91
N LEU A 109 2.30 5.63 -0.24
CA LEU A 109 2.86 4.29 -0.38
C LEU A 109 4.14 4.37 -1.21
N HIS A 110 5.24 3.85 -0.66
CA HIS A 110 6.46 3.62 -1.41
C HIS A 110 6.52 2.14 -1.82
N LEU A 111 6.55 1.87 -3.13
CA LEU A 111 6.65 0.51 -3.66
C LEU A 111 7.98 0.32 -4.40
N ASN A 112 8.72 -0.73 -4.06
CA ASN A 112 9.96 -1.11 -4.72
C ASN A 112 9.77 -2.38 -5.57
N ASN A 113 10.39 -2.42 -6.76
CA ASN A 113 10.40 -3.59 -7.62
C ASN A 113 11.56 -4.54 -7.28
N ASP A 114 11.31 -5.52 -6.42
CA ASP A 114 12.28 -6.58 -6.09
C ASP A 114 12.27 -7.78 -7.06
N LEU A 115 11.53 -7.70 -8.17
CA LEU A 115 11.49 -8.76 -9.17
C LEU A 115 12.81 -8.85 -9.95
N ALA A 116 12.97 -9.95 -10.69
CA ALA A 116 14.19 -10.22 -11.45
C ALA A 116 14.37 -9.28 -12.67
N GLY A 117 13.32 -8.58 -13.09
CA GLY A 117 13.27 -7.70 -14.26
C GLY A 117 12.26 -6.56 -14.09
N PRO A 118 12.07 -5.73 -15.13
CA PRO A 118 11.12 -4.63 -15.08
C PRO A 118 9.68 -5.14 -14.95
N THR A 119 8.83 -4.32 -14.33
CA THR A 119 7.40 -4.59 -14.21
C THR A 119 6.60 -3.35 -14.60
N GLU A 120 5.36 -3.55 -15.04
CA GLU A 120 4.44 -2.44 -15.32
C GLU A 120 3.42 -2.32 -14.20
N LEU A 121 3.20 -1.10 -13.73
CA LEU A 121 2.13 -0.74 -12.80
C LEU A 121 1.09 0.06 -13.57
N ARG A 122 -0.13 -0.49 -13.62
CA ARG A 122 -1.31 0.21 -14.13
C ARG A 122 -2.03 0.82 -12.94
N LEU A 123 -1.95 2.12 -12.80
CA LEU A 123 -2.47 2.85 -11.64
C LEU A 123 -3.93 3.25 -11.84
N ASN A 124 -4.65 3.46 -10.73
CA ASN A 124 -6.05 3.85 -10.74
C ASN A 124 -6.35 4.87 -9.63
N ASN A 125 -6.81 6.06 -10.00
CA ASN A 125 -7.30 7.11 -9.10
C ASN A 125 -6.34 7.50 -7.96
N VAL A 126 -5.03 7.46 -8.25
CA VAL A 126 -3.94 7.85 -7.32
C VAL A 126 -3.08 8.94 -7.94
N TYR A 127 -2.16 9.50 -7.17
CA TYR A 127 -1.17 10.47 -7.63
C TYR A 127 0.21 9.82 -7.65
N VAL A 128 1.02 10.15 -8.67
CA VAL A 128 2.44 9.82 -8.76
C VAL A 128 3.20 11.08 -9.11
N ASP A 129 4.25 11.39 -8.35
CA ASP A 129 5.01 12.65 -8.47
C ASP A 129 4.07 13.88 -8.48
N ASP A 130 3.10 13.90 -7.56
CA ASP A 130 2.02 14.89 -7.43
C ASP A 130 1.10 15.06 -8.66
N LYS A 131 1.19 14.17 -9.67
CA LYS A 131 0.31 14.18 -10.83
C LYS A 131 -0.81 13.16 -10.65
N PRO A 132 -2.09 13.56 -10.80
CA PRO A 132 -3.21 12.61 -10.73
C PRO A 132 -3.13 11.63 -11.89
N MET A 133 -3.28 10.33 -11.62
CA MET A 133 -3.38 9.26 -12.60
C MET A 133 -4.86 9.00 -12.88
N VAL A 134 -5.41 9.75 -13.83
CA VAL A 134 -6.81 9.70 -14.30
C VAL A 134 -6.86 9.17 -15.73
N ALA A 135 -8.07 8.89 -16.24
CA ALA A 135 -8.25 8.24 -17.54
C ALA A 135 -7.49 8.94 -18.69
N GLU A 136 -7.37 10.27 -18.63
CA GLU A 136 -6.72 11.10 -19.64
C GLU A 136 -5.19 10.93 -19.70
N ASN A 137 -4.55 10.47 -18.61
CA ASN A 137 -3.10 10.28 -18.52
C ASN A 137 -2.71 8.92 -17.93
N LEU A 138 -3.61 7.94 -18.01
CA LEU A 138 -3.45 6.59 -17.49
C LEU A 138 -2.45 5.78 -18.36
N ALA A 139 -1.18 6.13 -18.27
CA ALA A 139 -0.09 5.36 -18.86
C ALA A 139 0.47 4.38 -17.81
N PRO A 140 0.82 3.13 -18.19
CA PRO A 140 1.53 2.23 -17.29
C PRO A 140 2.87 2.84 -16.86
N VAL A 141 3.12 2.83 -15.56
CA VAL A 141 4.42 3.18 -15.00
C VAL A 141 5.31 1.95 -15.10
N THR A 142 6.43 2.06 -15.82
CA THR A 142 7.45 1.01 -15.84
C THR A 142 8.36 1.21 -14.64
N LEU A 143 8.48 0.19 -13.79
CA LEU A 143 9.48 0.14 -12.73
C LEU A 143 10.57 -0.85 -13.12
N ASP A 144 11.79 -0.33 -13.32
CA ASP A 144 12.97 -1.16 -13.48
C ASP A 144 13.23 -1.99 -12.23
N ARG A 145 14.05 -3.03 -12.36
CA ARG A 145 14.49 -3.82 -11.22
C ARG A 145 15.18 -2.91 -10.20
N ARG A 146 14.76 -3.01 -8.93
CA ARG A 146 15.17 -2.15 -7.80
C ARG A 146 14.76 -0.68 -7.92
N GLY A 147 13.96 -0.33 -8.92
CA GLY A 147 13.30 0.97 -8.96
C GLY A 147 12.22 1.06 -7.88
N ASP A 148 11.92 2.28 -7.49
CA ASP A 148 10.85 2.63 -6.54
C ASP A 148 9.87 3.63 -7.15
N VAL A 149 8.69 3.73 -6.54
CA VAL A 149 7.69 4.73 -6.85
C VAL A 149 6.97 5.15 -5.59
N GLU A 150 6.72 6.46 -5.48
CA GLU A 150 5.81 7.04 -4.51
C GLU A 150 4.40 7.13 -5.12
N ILE A 151 3.43 6.53 -4.43
CA ILE A 151 2.02 6.55 -4.81
C ILE A 151 1.25 7.21 -3.68
N LYS A 152 0.60 8.32 -3.99
CA LYS A 152 -0.21 9.07 -3.05
C LYS A 152 -1.71 8.81 -3.29
N LEU A 153 -2.40 8.37 -2.25
CA LEU A 153 -3.83 8.13 -2.27
C LEU A 153 -4.57 9.45 -2.00
N SER A 154 -5.68 9.69 -2.68
CA SER A 154 -6.48 10.90 -2.50
C SER A 154 -7.14 10.95 -1.12
N ASP A 155 -7.67 12.12 -0.76
CA ASP A 155 -8.58 12.31 0.36
C ASP A 155 -9.80 11.37 0.29
N VAL A 156 -10.40 11.23 -0.89
CA VAL A 156 -11.52 10.30 -1.13
C VAL A 156 -11.12 8.86 -0.83
N ALA A 157 -9.91 8.45 -1.22
CA ALA A 157 -9.40 7.12 -0.92
C ALA A 157 -9.18 6.94 0.60
N SER A 158 -8.67 7.96 1.28
CA SER A 158 -8.44 7.96 2.73
C SER A 158 -9.76 7.76 3.49
N SER A 159 -10.80 8.53 3.17
CA SER A 159 -12.14 8.35 3.77
C SER A 159 -12.74 6.96 3.50
N TYR A 160 -12.48 6.38 2.32
CA TYR A 160 -12.96 5.03 1.98
C TYR A 160 -12.28 3.95 2.82
N LEU A 161 -10.97 4.09 3.07
CA LEU A 161 -10.17 3.21 3.93
C LEU A 161 -10.59 3.31 5.39
N GLU A 162 -10.87 4.52 5.89
CA GLU A 162 -11.34 4.76 7.25
C GLU A 162 -12.68 4.11 7.55
N ALA A 163 -13.56 4.02 6.55
CA ALA A 163 -14.80 3.26 6.62
C ALA A 163 -14.57 1.72 6.62
N GLY A 164 -13.32 1.25 6.63
CA GLY A 164 -12.94 -0.16 6.71
C GLY A 164 -12.90 -0.89 5.36
N ASN A 165 -12.97 -0.17 4.25
CA ASN A 165 -12.95 -0.76 2.91
C ASN A 165 -11.50 -0.95 2.40
N SER A 166 -11.33 -1.85 1.43
CA SER A 166 -10.07 -1.96 0.68
C SER A 166 -10.11 -1.03 -0.54
N TYR A 167 -9.07 -0.23 -0.75
CA TYR A 167 -8.95 0.69 -1.87
C TYR A 167 -8.04 0.12 -2.96
N PHE A 168 -8.62 -0.23 -4.12
CA PHE A 168 -7.85 -0.71 -5.28
C PHE A 168 -7.12 0.44 -5.97
N PHE A 169 -5.80 0.34 -6.09
CA PHE A 169 -4.97 1.44 -6.60
C PHE A 169 -4.04 1.06 -7.76
N ALA A 170 -3.72 -0.23 -7.94
CA ALA A 170 -2.82 -0.65 -9.00
C ALA A 170 -3.06 -2.09 -9.46
N THR A 171 -2.78 -2.36 -10.74
CA THR A 171 -2.54 -3.71 -11.25
C THR A 171 -1.08 -3.83 -11.69
N ILE A 172 -0.35 -4.79 -11.12
CA ILE A 172 0.97 -5.19 -11.59
C ILE A 172 0.80 -6.12 -12.79
N VAL A 173 1.49 -5.82 -13.89
CA VAL A 173 1.56 -6.70 -15.06
C VAL A 173 3.03 -7.07 -15.29
N PRO A 174 3.37 -8.37 -15.32
CA PRO A 174 4.70 -8.81 -15.70
C PRO A 174 5.01 -8.33 -17.12
N LYS A 175 6.17 -7.71 -17.31
CA LYS A 175 6.65 -7.40 -18.65
C LYS A 175 7.21 -8.69 -19.26
N SER A 176 6.60 -9.10 -20.38
CA SER A 176 6.99 -10.30 -21.16
C SER A 176 8.44 -10.23 -21.64
#